data_AF-A0A8T6RC93-F1
#
_entry.id   AF-A0A8T6RC93-F1
#
_cell.length_a   1.000
_cell.length_b   1.000
_cell.length_c   1.000
_cell.angle_alpha   90.00
_cell.angle_beta   90.00
_cell.angle_gamma   90.00
#
_symmetry.space_group_name_H-M   'P 1'
#
loop_
_entity.id
_entity.type
_entity.pdbx_description
1 polymer ?
#
loop_
_entity_poly.entity_id
_entity_poly.type
_entity_poly.pdbx_seq_one_letter_code
_entity_poly.pdbx_strand_id
1 'polypeptide(L)' 'MSSTELNELDEYLLNELCKKKCQFYKDGQENSEKDYRCGAYMVIKYQLEKEFVTKDQLFDLIKNTIKLEYEG' A
#
# COMPACT_ATOMS: atom_id res chain seq x y z
N MET A 1 16.18 -2.07 -18.49
CA MET A 1 15.44 -1.49 -17.36
C MET A 1 15.42 -2.55 -16.27
N SER A 2 15.99 -2.25 -15.10
CA SER A 2 15.96 -3.19 -13.98
C SER A 2 14.55 -3.14 -13.40
N SER A 3 13.80 -4.23 -13.52
CA SER A 3 12.54 -4.39 -12.81
C SER A 3 12.81 -4.29 -11.31
N THR A 4 11.96 -3.58 -10.58
CA THR A 4 12.06 -3.52 -9.12
C THR A 4 11.74 -4.89 -8.54
N GLU A 5 12.66 -5.45 -7.76
CA GLU A 5 12.37 -6.65 -6.98
C GLU A 5 11.46 -6.26 -5.80
N LEU A 6 10.22 -6.75 -5.83
CA LEU A 6 9.25 -6.56 -4.75
C LEU A 6 9.45 -7.67 -3.74
N ASN A 7 9.57 -7.33 -2.46
CA ASN A 7 9.55 -8.33 -1.39
C ASN A 7 8.10 -8.64 -0.95
N GLU A 8 7.91 -9.66 -0.10
CA GLU A 8 6.57 -10.09 0.34
C GLU A 8 5.74 -8.96 0.98
N LEU A 9 6.40 -8.01 1.66
CA LEU A 9 5.74 -6.87 2.27
C LEU A 9 5.32 -5.85 1.20
N ASP A 10 6.18 -5.62 0.20
CA ASP A 10 5.88 -4.74 -0.93
C ASP A 10 4.71 -5.28 -1.74
N GLU A 11 4.69 -6.59 -2.03
CA GLU A 11 3.57 -7.24 -2.73
C GLU A 11 2.27 -7.15 -1.94
N TYR A 12 2.32 -7.38 -0.62
CA TYR A 12 1.15 -7.25 0.25
C TYR A 12 0.58 -5.83 0.20
N LEU A 13 1.42 -4.81 0.38
CA LEU A 13 0.99 -3.42 0.36
C LEU A 13 0.48 -2.99 -1.03
N LEU A 14 1.15 -3.42 -2.10
CA LEU A 14 0.67 -3.17 -3.45
C LEU A 14 -0.71 -3.75 -3.70
N ASN A 15 -0.96 -4.98 -3.24
CA ASN A 15 -2.23 -5.66 -3.48
C ASN A 15 -3.36 -5.16 -2.56
N GLU A 16 -3.08 -4.95 -1.27
CA GLU A 16 -4.13 -4.60 -0.29
C GLU A 16 -4.38 -3.10 -0.18
N LEU A 17 -3.35 -2.27 -0.35
CA LEU A 17 -3.45 -0.82 -0.22
C LEU A 17 -3.44 -0.11 -1.58
N CYS A 18 -2.47 -0.40 -2.45
CA CYS A 18 -2.34 0.38 -3.68
C CYS A 18 -3.45 0.01 -4.68
N LYS A 19 -3.47 -1.24 -5.16
CA LYS A 19 -4.39 -1.72 -6.21
C LYS A 19 -5.86 -1.69 -5.81
N LYS A 20 -6.18 -2.10 -4.58
CA LYS A 20 -7.57 -2.24 -4.12
C LYS A 20 -8.21 -0.95 -3.62
N LYS A 21 -7.41 0.02 -3.20
CA LYS A 21 -7.83 1.02 -2.21
C LYS A 21 -7.34 2.44 -2.52
N CYS A 22 -6.21 2.60 -3.18
CA CYS A 22 -5.69 3.91 -3.54
C CYS A 22 -6.34 4.42 -4.84
N GLN A 23 -7.14 5.49 -4.75
CA GLN A 23 -7.74 6.15 -5.91
C GLN A 23 -6.71 6.76 -6.89
N PHE A 24 -5.48 6.98 -6.43
CA PHE A 24 -4.39 7.53 -7.23
C PHE A 24 -3.52 6.46 -7.91
N TYR A 25 -3.81 5.18 -7.67
CA TYR A 25 -3.09 4.08 -8.29
C TYR A 25 -3.33 4.05 -9.80
N LYS A 26 -2.28 3.79 -10.57
CA LYS A 26 -2.34 3.59 -12.02
C LYS A 26 -1.82 2.19 -12.36
N ASP A 27 -2.47 1.54 -13.32
CA ASP A 27 -2.03 0.22 -13.78
C ASP A 27 -0.61 0.26 -14.33
N GLY A 28 0.21 -0.72 -13.92
CA GLY A 28 1.61 -0.82 -14.32
C GLY A 28 2.58 0.05 -13.52
N GLN A 29 2.10 0.81 -12.54
CA GLN A 29 2.92 1.64 -11.63
C GLN A 29 3.89 0.81 -10.78
N GLU A 30 3.61 -0.48 -10.56
CA GLU A 30 4.50 -1.41 -9.87
C GLU A 30 5.81 -1.70 -10.63
N ASN A 31 5.84 -1.46 -11.95
CA ASN A 31 7.01 -1.73 -12.79
C ASN A 31 8.12 -0.66 -12.65
N SER A 32 7.88 0.38 -11.86
CA SER A 32 8.80 1.48 -11.61
C SER A 32 8.81 1.82 -10.11
N GLU A 33 9.93 1.53 -9.43
CA GLU A 33 10.11 1.78 -7.99
C GLU A 33 9.73 3.20 -7.55
N LYS A 34 10.00 4.18 -8.42
CA LYS A 34 9.70 5.58 -8.15
C LYS A 34 8.22 5.88 -8.14
N ASP A 35 7.43 5.12 -8.90
CA ASP A 35 6.05 5.48 -9.13
C ASP A 35 5.16 4.89 -8.04
N TYR A 36 5.35 3.64 -7.59
CA TYR A 36 4.47 3.05 -6.56
C TYR A 36 4.78 3.45 -5.11
N ARG A 37 5.98 3.99 -4.83
CA ARG A 37 6.40 4.41 -3.47
C ARG A 37 5.87 5.79 -3.08
N CYS A 38 4.55 5.95 -3.03
CA CYS A 38 3.95 7.17 -2.51
C CYS A 38 4.24 7.37 -1.01
N GLY A 39 4.03 8.57 -0.48
CA GLY A 39 4.29 8.87 0.93
C GLY A 39 3.55 7.94 1.90
N ALA A 40 2.27 7.65 1.62
CA ALA A 40 1.46 6.76 2.44
C ALA A 40 2.04 5.33 2.47
N TYR A 41 2.46 4.82 1.31
CA TYR A 41 3.12 3.53 1.20
C TYR A 41 4.37 3.45 2.09
N MET A 42 5.26 4.45 1.99
CA MET A 42 6.52 4.47 2.73
C MET A 42 6.29 4.51 4.25
N VAL A 43 5.32 5.32 4.70
CA VAL A 43 4.97 5.42 6.13
C VAL A 43 4.43 4.10 6.66
N ILE A 44 3.53 3.45 5.93
CA ILE A 44 2.92 2.19 6.35
C ILE A 44 3.96 1.06 6.35
N LYS A 45 4.78 0.97 5.30
CA LYS A 45 5.88 0.00 5.23
C LYS A 45 6.82 0.14 6.43
N TYR A 46 7.22 1.37 6.76
CA TYR A 46 8.08 1.64 7.92
C TYR A 46 7.43 1.20 9.24
N GLN A 47 6.13 1.45 9.43
CA GLN A 47 5.44 1.04 10.66
C GLN A 47 5.38 -0.48 10.82
N LEU A 48 5.19 -1.22 9.72
CA LEU A 48 5.21 -2.69 9.73
C LEU A 48 6.63 -3.23 9.97
N GLU A 49 7.65 -2.67 9.31
CA GLU A 49 9.05 -3.07 9.49
C GLU A 49 9.59 -2.80 10.89
N LYS A 50 9.01 -1.82 11.60
CA LYS A 50 9.35 -1.50 12.99
C LYS A 50 8.41 -2.11 14.00
N GLU A 51 7.48 -2.97 13.56
CA GLU A 51 6.50 -3.65 14.41
C GLU A 51 5.65 -2.68 15.26
N PHE A 52 5.51 -1.43 14.84
CA PHE A 52 4.62 -0.47 15.49
C PHE A 52 3.15 -0.83 15.28
N VAL A 53 2.86 -1.49 14.17
CA VAL A 53 1.55 -2.07 13.83
C VAL A 53 1.76 -3.45 13.22
N THR A 54 0.78 -4.34 13.38
CA THR A 54 0.76 -5.64 12.70
C THR A 54 0.04 -5.57 11.35
N LYS A 55 0.25 -6.57 10.49
CA LYS A 55 -0.50 -6.70 9.23
C LYS A 55 -2.01 -6.75 9.48
N ASP A 56 -2.45 -7.42 10.54
CA ASP A 56 -3.87 -7.53 10.89
C ASP A 56 -4.47 -6.17 11.30
N GLN A 57 -3.77 -5.42 12.15
CA GLN A 57 -4.19 -4.08 12.56
C GLN A 57 -4.28 -3.13 11.37
N LEU A 58 -3.31 -3.20 10.46
CA LEU A 58 -3.33 -2.42 9.23
C LEU A 58 -4.48 -2.84 8.31
N PHE A 59 -4.73 -4.15 8.15
CA PHE A 59 -5.83 -4.65 7.35
C PHE A 59 -7.18 -4.14 7.85
N ASP A 60 -7.40 -4.18 9.17
CA ASP A 60 -8.60 -3.63 9.79
C ASP A 60 -8.70 -2.11 9.56
N LEU A 61 -7.59 -1.38 9.67
CA LEU A 61 -7.55 0.05 9.39
C LEU A 61 -7.89 0.34 7.92
N ILE A 62 -7.27 -0.36 6.96
CA ILE A 62 -7.55 -0.22 5.52
C ILE A 62 -9.02 -0.53 5.21
N LYS A 63 -9.57 -1.59 5.81
CA LYS A 63 -10.96 -2.01 5.63
C LYS A 63 -11.96 -0.96 6.14
N ASN A 64 -11.64 -0.30 7.25
CA ASN A 64 -12.52 0.65 7.91
C ASN A 64 -12.35 2.10 7.43
N THR A 65 -11.15 2.49 7.01
CA THR A 65 -10.84 3.88 6.61
C THR A 65 -11.44 4.24 5.25
N ILE A 66 -11.56 3.28 4.33
CA ILE A 66 -12.02 3.53 2.95
C ILE A 66 -13.55 3.37 2.80
N LYS A 67 -14.26 3.07 3.89
CA LYS A 67 -15.72 3.24 3.94
C LYS A 67 -16.18 4.70 4.10
N LEU A 68 -15.26 5.64 4.32
CA LEU A 68 -15.60 7.05 4.54
C LEU A 68 -15.78 7.88 3.25
N GLU A 69 -15.60 7.27 2.07
CA GLU A 69 -15.91 7.91 0.80
C GLU A 69 -17.03 7.13 0.11
N TYR A 70 -18.28 7.32 0.54
CA TYR A 70 -19.52 7.23 -0.27
C TYR A 70 -20.77 7.38 0.64
N GLU A 71 -20.92 8.57 1.23
CA GLU A 71 -22.24 9.10 1.57
C GLU A 71 -22.25 10.59 1.16
N GLY A 72 -22.70 10.87 -0.07
CA GLY A 72 -23.04 12.21 -0.56
C GLY A 72 -22.15 12.74 -1.67
#